data_AF-C2E321-F1
#
_entry.id   AF-C2E321-F1
#
_cell.length_a   1.000
_cell.length_b   1.000
_cell.length_c   1.000
_cell.angle_alpha   90.00
_cell.angle_beta   90.00
_cell.angle_gamma   90.00
#
_symmetry.space_group_name_H-M   'P 1'
#
loop_
_entity.id
_entity.type
_entity.pdbx_description
1 polymer ?
#
loop_
_entity_poly.entity_id
_entity_poly.type
_entity_poly.pdbx_seq_one_letter_code
_entity_poly.pdbx_strand_id
1 'polypeptide(L)'
;MEITFPELNQIFKNAYAVLALQMFRMYCHPDFLVGLTLKEMTNRVYQAVNKRIHKDVIQNYCAQVWLTAKNSYPAVPADSLEVEIISEYCDEIENYNKEIAYIQNKLIKTAASLDNFKFISSIPGAGQLNSALLLGFAGDISRFDNYKQLNVFLGLDLNRYQSGKY
;
A
#
# COMPACT_ATOMS: atom_id res chain seq x y z
N MET A 1 5.33 -6.37 -15.93
CA MET A 1 4.07 -7.11 -16.17
C MET A 1 3.49 -6.91 -17.57
N GLU A 2 3.61 -5.72 -18.19
CA GLU A 2 3.01 -5.44 -19.52
C GLU A 2 3.27 -6.49 -20.61
N ILE A 3 4.47 -7.08 -20.62
CA ILE A 3 4.88 -8.05 -21.63
C ILE A 3 4.81 -9.51 -21.14
N THR A 4 4.63 -9.74 -19.84
CA THR A 4 4.61 -11.09 -19.24
C THR A 4 3.19 -11.55 -18.91
N PHE A 5 2.41 -10.71 -18.21
CA PHE A 5 1.06 -11.03 -17.78
C PHE A 5 0.30 -9.73 -17.39
N PRO A 6 -0.10 -8.90 -18.39
CA PRO A 6 -0.65 -7.57 -18.16
C PRO A 6 -1.97 -7.56 -17.38
N GLU A 7 -2.77 -8.63 -17.46
CA GLU A 7 -4.07 -8.73 -16.78
C GLU A 7 -3.94 -8.64 -15.24
N LEU A 8 -2.78 -8.99 -14.69
CA LEU A 8 -2.50 -8.84 -13.26
C LEU A 8 -2.61 -7.39 -12.78
N ASN A 9 -2.31 -6.40 -13.63
CA ASN A 9 -2.46 -4.98 -13.29
C ASN A 9 -3.92 -4.58 -13.06
N GLN A 10 -4.87 -5.27 -13.70
CA GLN A 10 -6.30 -5.01 -13.53
C GLN A 10 -6.86 -5.67 -12.27
N ILE A 11 -6.35 -6.86 -11.94
CA ILE A 11 -6.74 -7.62 -10.75
C ILE A 11 -6.22 -6.93 -9.48
N PHE A 12 -4.96 -6.50 -9.48
CA PHE A 12 -4.29 -5.96 -8.30
C PHE A 12 -4.11 -4.44 -8.39
N LYS A 13 -5.14 -3.69 -7.96
CA LYS A 13 -5.10 -2.23 -7.92
C LYS A 13 -3.97 -1.66 -7.04
N ASN A 14 -3.59 -2.40 -5.99
CA ASN A 14 -2.52 -2.04 -5.08
C ASN A 14 -1.35 -3.01 -5.25
N ALA A 15 -0.45 -2.72 -6.19
CA ALA A 15 0.69 -3.59 -6.52
C ALA A 15 1.65 -3.83 -5.34
N TYR A 16 1.74 -2.89 -4.40
CA TYR A 16 2.57 -2.98 -3.20
C TYR A 16 1.97 -3.84 -2.08
N ALA A 17 0.72 -4.31 -2.22
CA ALA A 17 0.09 -5.12 -1.20
C ALA A 17 0.76 -6.51 -1.11
N VAL A 18 0.93 -7.04 0.11
CA VAL A 18 1.59 -8.34 0.35
C VAL A 18 1.01 -9.46 -0.53
N LEU A 19 -0.31 -9.50 -0.71
CA LEU A 19 -0.95 -10.51 -1.56
C LEU A 19 -0.61 -10.31 -3.04
N ALA A 20 -0.55 -9.07 -3.53
CA ALA A 20 -0.20 -8.76 -4.90
C ALA A 20 1.25 -9.16 -5.20
N LEU A 21 2.18 -8.74 -4.35
CA LEU A 21 3.60 -9.09 -4.46
C LEU A 21 3.82 -10.61 -4.47
N GLN A 22 3.09 -11.35 -3.61
CA GLN A 22 3.18 -12.81 -3.59
C GLN A 22 2.67 -13.45 -4.88
N MET A 23 1.60 -12.91 -5.45
CA MET A 23 1.03 -13.39 -6.71
C MET A 23 1.95 -13.09 -7.89
N PHE A 24 2.54 -11.90 -7.94
CA PHE A 24 3.49 -11.54 -8.99
C PHE A 24 4.73 -12.44 -8.92
N ARG A 25 5.27 -12.66 -7.73
CA ARG A 25 6.43 -13.54 -7.54
C ARG A 25 6.18 -14.98 -7.99
N MET A 26 5.00 -15.52 -7.71
CA MET A 26 4.68 -16.93 -8.01
C MET A 26 4.09 -17.15 -9.41
N TYR A 27 3.39 -16.16 -9.97
CA TYR A 27 2.51 -16.32 -11.12
C TYR A 27 2.54 -15.12 -12.08
N CYS A 28 3.70 -14.48 -12.27
CA CYS A 28 3.87 -13.36 -13.22
C CYS A 28 3.89 -13.78 -14.71
N HIS A 29 3.69 -15.05 -15.00
CA HIS A 29 3.56 -15.60 -16.35
C HIS A 29 2.46 -16.67 -16.37
N PRO A 30 1.57 -16.73 -17.40
CA PRO A 30 0.46 -17.68 -17.44
C PRO A 30 0.92 -19.15 -17.44
N ASP A 31 2.08 -19.47 -18.02
CA ASP A 31 2.64 -20.83 -18.04
C ASP A 31 2.91 -21.40 -16.63
N PHE A 32 3.11 -20.53 -15.62
CA PHE A 32 3.30 -20.99 -14.24
C PHE A 32 2.05 -21.58 -13.61
N LEU A 33 0.88 -21.41 -14.24
CA LEU A 33 -0.37 -21.99 -13.80
C LEU A 33 -0.65 -23.35 -14.46
N VAL A 34 0.12 -23.73 -15.49
CA VAL A 34 -0.10 -24.98 -16.22
C VAL A 34 0.05 -26.19 -15.28
N GLY A 35 -0.95 -27.05 -15.26
CA GLY A 35 -0.96 -28.25 -14.42
C GLY A 35 -1.26 -28.01 -12.93
N LEU A 36 -1.45 -26.77 -12.50
CA LEU A 36 -1.91 -26.48 -11.15
C LEU A 36 -3.43 -26.65 -11.03
N THR A 37 -3.92 -26.66 -9.80
CA THR A 37 -5.33 -26.48 -9.49
C THR A 37 -5.51 -25.18 -8.71
N LEU A 38 -6.72 -24.61 -8.75
CA LEU A 38 -7.06 -23.44 -7.93
C LEU A 38 -6.77 -23.67 -6.43
N LYS A 39 -6.99 -24.90 -5.95
CA LYS A 39 -6.71 -25.30 -4.57
C LYS A 39 -5.21 -25.28 -4.27
N GLU A 40 -4.37 -25.80 -5.17
CA GLU A 40 -2.91 -25.77 -5.01
C GLU A 40 -2.38 -24.35 -5.03
N MET A 41 -2.82 -23.52 -5.98
CA MET A 41 -2.43 -22.10 -6.03
C MET A 41 -2.78 -21.38 -4.73
N THR A 42 -4.03 -21.54 -4.27
CA THR A 42 -4.51 -20.94 -3.02
C THR A 42 -3.69 -21.40 -1.83
N ASN A 43 -3.36 -22.69 -1.73
CA ASN A 43 -2.56 -23.22 -0.63
C ASN A 43 -1.13 -22.68 -0.66
N ARG A 44 -0.49 -22.61 -1.84
CA ARG A 44 0.87 -22.06 -1.99
C ARG A 44 0.93 -20.60 -1.55
N VAL A 45 -0.01 -19.77 -2.03
CA VAL A 45 -0.07 -18.35 -1.64
C VAL A 45 -0.38 -18.21 -0.14
N TYR A 46 -1.34 -18.97 0.38
CA TYR A 46 -1.70 -18.93 1.81
C TYR A 46 -0.54 -19.30 2.74
N GLN A 47 0.35 -20.21 2.31
CA GLN A 47 1.55 -20.56 3.07
C GLN A 47 2.62 -19.47 3.04
N ALA A 48 2.69 -18.69 1.97
CA ALA A 48 3.68 -17.63 1.80
C ALA A 48 3.26 -16.29 2.41
N VAL A 49 1.95 -16.04 2.59
CA VAL A 49 1.45 -14.80 3.20
C VAL A 49 1.12 -14.98 4.69
N ASN A 50 1.05 -13.86 5.42
CA ASN A 50 0.65 -13.88 6.82
C ASN A 50 -0.82 -14.37 6.96
N LYS A 51 -1.07 -15.22 7.97
CA LYS A 51 -2.38 -15.80 8.32
C LYS A 51 -3.49 -14.79 8.67
N ARG A 52 -3.17 -13.49 8.72
CA ARG A 52 -4.17 -12.42 8.86
C ARG A 52 -5.06 -12.23 7.63
N ILE A 53 -4.63 -12.69 6.45
CA ILE A 53 -5.46 -12.66 5.24
C ILE A 53 -6.32 -13.92 5.22
N HIS A 54 -7.64 -13.73 5.15
CA HIS A 54 -8.59 -14.84 5.06
C HIS A 54 -8.36 -15.66 3.79
N LYS A 55 -8.39 -16.99 3.93
CA LYS A 55 -8.12 -17.92 2.82
C LYS A 55 -9.10 -17.72 1.65
N ASP A 56 -10.35 -17.38 1.93
CA ASP A 56 -11.37 -17.13 0.90
C ASP A 56 -11.02 -15.91 0.03
N VAL A 57 -10.42 -14.87 0.62
CA VAL A 57 -9.94 -13.70 -0.13
C VAL A 57 -8.82 -14.12 -1.09
N ILE A 58 -7.87 -14.93 -0.61
CA ILE A 58 -6.78 -15.44 -1.45
C ILE A 58 -7.33 -16.30 -2.58
N GLN A 59 -8.27 -17.19 -2.28
CA GLN A 59 -8.92 -18.03 -3.28
C GLN A 59 -9.61 -17.20 -4.36
N ASN A 60 -10.30 -16.12 -3.98
CA ASN A 60 -10.96 -15.22 -4.94
C ASN A 60 -9.95 -14.54 -5.88
N TYR A 61 -8.79 -14.12 -5.37
CA TYR A 61 -7.73 -13.58 -6.23
C TYR A 61 -7.10 -14.67 -7.10
N CYS A 62 -6.80 -15.85 -6.55
CA CYS A 62 -6.28 -16.98 -7.33
C CYS A 62 -7.25 -17.36 -8.45
N ALA A 63 -8.56 -17.32 -8.21
CA ALA A 63 -9.57 -17.63 -9.21
C ALA A 63 -9.58 -16.62 -10.36
N GLN A 64 -9.44 -15.32 -10.06
CA GLN A 64 -9.34 -14.28 -11.08
C GLN A 64 -8.07 -14.45 -11.93
N VAL A 65 -6.92 -14.69 -11.29
CA VAL A 65 -5.65 -14.94 -11.98
C VAL A 65 -5.74 -16.21 -12.83
N TRP A 66 -6.34 -17.28 -12.31
CA TRP A 66 -6.59 -18.52 -13.04
C TRP A 66 -7.44 -18.31 -14.29
N LEU A 67 -8.53 -17.55 -14.17
CA LEU A 67 -9.47 -17.32 -15.27
C LEU A 67 -8.85 -16.44 -16.37
N THR A 68 -8.10 -15.41 -15.98
CA THR A 68 -7.43 -14.49 -16.92
C THR A 68 -6.27 -15.16 -17.65
N ALA A 69 -5.52 -16.03 -16.99
CA ALA A 69 -4.41 -16.77 -17.60
C ALA A 69 -4.83 -17.59 -18.83
N LYS A 70 -6.07 -18.09 -18.88
CA LYS A 70 -6.58 -18.90 -20.01
C LYS A 70 -6.59 -18.17 -21.34
N ASN A 71 -6.74 -16.85 -21.32
CA ASN A 71 -6.81 -16.00 -22.51
C ASN A 71 -5.62 -15.04 -22.62
N SER A 72 -4.64 -15.16 -21.72
CA SER A 72 -3.47 -14.29 -21.71
C SER A 72 -2.50 -14.73 -22.81
N TYR A 73 -1.87 -13.75 -23.46
CA TYR A 73 -0.89 -13.99 -24.51
C TYR A 73 0.40 -13.24 -24.18
N PRO A 74 1.35 -13.88 -23.47
CA PRO A 74 2.60 -13.26 -23.07
C PRO A 74 3.46 -12.98 -24.32
N ALA A 75 4.15 -11.83 -24.33
CA ALA A 75 5.03 -11.44 -25.43
C ALA A 75 6.45 -12.02 -25.28
N VAL A 76 6.78 -12.54 -24.10
CA VAL A 76 8.08 -13.14 -23.76
C VAL A 76 7.88 -14.52 -23.15
N PRO A 77 8.88 -15.42 -23.20
CA PRO A 77 8.78 -16.74 -22.60
C PRO A 77 8.86 -16.69 -21.07
N ALA A 78 8.44 -17.79 -20.42
CA ALA A 78 8.40 -17.92 -18.97
C ALA A 78 9.77 -17.89 -18.27
N ASP A 79 10.85 -18.16 -19.00
CA ASP A 79 12.26 -18.13 -18.55
C ASP A 79 13.00 -16.85 -18.97
N SER A 80 12.25 -15.82 -19.39
CA SER A 80 12.81 -14.53 -19.78
C SER A 80 13.38 -13.74 -18.59
N LEU A 81 14.35 -12.88 -18.87
CA LEU A 81 14.96 -11.98 -17.88
C LEU A 81 13.92 -11.09 -17.20
N GLU A 82 12.87 -10.68 -17.93
CA GLU A 82 11.81 -9.83 -17.40
C GLU A 82 11.01 -10.49 -16.29
N VAL A 83 10.85 -11.82 -16.33
CA VAL A 83 10.23 -12.59 -15.25
C VAL A 83 11.11 -12.59 -14.01
N GLU A 84 12.44 -12.74 -14.17
CA GLU A 84 13.40 -12.68 -13.05
C GLU A 84 13.37 -11.30 -12.37
N ILE A 85 13.45 -10.23 -13.18
CA ILE A 85 13.42 -8.83 -12.71
C ILE A 85 12.13 -8.52 -11.94
N ILE A 86 10.98 -9.11 -12.32
CA ILE A 86 9.72 -8.92 -11.58
C ILE A 86 9.84 -9.43 -10.14
N SER A 87 10.50 -10.58 -9.93
CA SER A 87 10.71 -11.09 -8.57
C SER A 87 11.62 -10.17 -7.76
N GLU A 88 12.70 -9.66 -8.36
CA GLU A 88 13.61 -8.71 -7.70
C GLU A 88 12.88 -7.44 -7.26
N TYR A 89 12.06 -6.85 -8.14
CA TYR A 89 11.24 -5.70 -7.76
C TYR A 89 10.22 -6.02 -6.67
N CYS A 90 9.68 -7.24 -6.63
CA CYS A 90 8.81 -7.64 -5.53
C CYS A 90 9.57 -7.65 -4.20
N ASP A 91 10.82 -8.10 -4.17
CA ASP A 91 11.68 -8.05 -2.98
C ASP A 91 11.97 -6.61 -2.54
N GLU A 92 12.32 -5.73 -3.49
CA GLU A 92 12.57 -4.32 -3.20
C GLU A 92 11.34 -3.62 -2.61
N ILE A 93 10.17 -3.79 -3.23
CA ILE A 93 8.93 -3.19 -2.75
C ILE A 93 8.57 -3.73 -1.34
N GLU A 94 8.80 -5.01 -1.10
CA GLU A 94 8.58 -5.58 0.23
C GLU A 94 9.53 -4.97 1.29
N ASN A 95 10.79 -4.72 0.92
CA ASN A 95 11.75 -4.04 1.79
C ASN A 95 11.33 -2.59 2.07
N TYR A 96 10.94 -1.83 1.05
CA TYR A 96 10.41 -0.48 1.24
C TYR A 96 9.16 -0.46 2.13
N ASN A 97 8.25 -1.42 1.97
CA ASN A 97 7.08 -1.55 2.85
C ASN A 97 7.48 -1.76 4.33
N LYS A 98 8.52 -2.59 4.58
CA LYS A 98 9.06 -2.80 5.94
C LYS A 98 9.69 -1.53 6.49
N GLU A 99 10.45 -0.81 5.68
CA GLU A 99 11.06 0.47 6.08
C GLU A 99 10.02 1.54 6.40
N ILE A 100 8.98 1.68 5.56
CA ILE A 100 7.86 2.60 5.81
C ILE A 100 7.21 2.27 7.15
N ALA A 101 6.90 1.00 7.41
CA ALA A 101 6.31 0.58 8.68
C ALA A 101 7.23 0.85 9.87
N TYR A 102 8.54 0.65 9.71
CA TYR A 102 9.53 0.99 10.73
C TYR A 102 9.57 2.49 11.04
N ILE A 103 9.61 3.33 10.01
CA ILE A 103 9.63 4.80 10.13
C ILE A 103 8.34 5.30 10.78
N GLN A 104 7.17 4.79 10.37
CA GLN A 104 5.88 5.12 10.98
C GLN A 104 5.88 4.83 12.49
N ASN A 105 6.37 3.66 12.90
CA ASN A 105 6.48 3.32 14.31
C ASN A 105 7.47 4.23 15.06
N LYS A 106 8.58 4.61 14.43
CA LYS A 106 9.54 5.55 15.02
C LYS A 106 8.93 6.94 15.20
N LEU A 107 8.19 7.43 14.20
CA LEU A 107 7.46 8.70 14.28
C LEU A 107 6.47 8.71 15.46
N ILE A 108 5.67 7.64 15.59
CA ILE A 108 4.72 7.51 16.69
C ILE A 108 5.44 7.53 18.05
N LYS A 109 6.53 6.77 18.20
CA LYS A 109 7.31 6.73 19.44
C LYS A 109 7.92 8.08 19.80
N THR A 110 8.48 8.80 18.82
CA THR A 110 9.03 10.13 19.04
C THR A 110 7.94 11.14 19.40
N ALA A 111 6.79 11.09 18.71
CA ALA A 111 5.69 12.01 18.99
C ALA A 111 5.01 11.74 20.35
N ALA A 112 5.07 10.51 20.85
CA ALA A 112 4.47 10.13 22.13
C ALA A 112 5.01 10.91 23.35
N SER A 113 6.20 11.52 23.26
CA SER A 113 6.75 12.38 24.31
C SER A 113 6.27 13.83 24.24
N LEU A 114 5.50 14.21 23.22
CA LEU A 114 4.96 15.57 23.07
C LEU A 114 3.64 15.71 23.82
N ASP A 115 3.48 16.80 24.57
CA ASP A 115 2.30 17.03 25.42
C ASP A 115 0.97 16.95 24.66
N ASN A 116 0.95 17.48 23.43
CA ASN A 116 -0.25 17.54 22.59
C ASN A 116 -0.61 16.19 21.93
N PHE A 117 0.31 15.23 21.88
CA PHE A 117 0.12 13.98 21.12
C PHE A 117 -1.04 13.14 21.66
N LYS A 118 -1.15 13.01 22.99
CA LYS A 118 -2.20 12.22 23.63
C LYS A 118 -3.59 12.82 23.38
N PHE A 119 -3.69 14.15 23.42
CA PHE A 119 -4.95 14.86 23.17
C PHE A 119 -5.40 14.70 21.72
N ILE A 120 -4.51 14.94 20.75
CA ILE A 120 -4.85 14.82 19.32
C ILE A 120 -5.20 13.37 18.97
N SER A 121 -4.43 12.40 19.48
CA SER A 121 -4.69 10.98 19.23
C SER A 121 -5.99 10.46 19.82
N SER A 122 -6.57 11.17 20.80
CA SER A 122 -7.88 10.82 21.37
C SER A 122 -9.06 11.20 20.47
N ILE A 123 -8.83 12.03 19.45
CA ILE A 123 -9.86 12.43 18.49
C ILE A 123 -10.24 11.19 17.64
N PRO A 124 -11.53 10.80 17.60
CA PRO A 124 -11.98 9.69 16.77
C PRO A 124 -11.57 9.88 15.30
N GLY A 125 -10.91 8.88 14.72
CA GLY A 125 -10.44 8.90 13.34
C GLY A 125 -9.08 9.57 13.10
N ALA A 126 -8.50 10.28 14.08
CA ALA A 126 -7.13 10.81 13.94
C ALA A 126 -6.11 9.65 13.93
N GLY A 127 -6.09 8.85 14.99
CA GLY A 127 -5.12 7.76 15.14
C GLY A 127 -3.68 8.26 15.36
N GLN A 128 -2.82 7.38 15.90
CA GLN A 128 -1.48 7.77 16.36
C GLN A 128 -0.57 8.29 15.23
N LEU A 129 -0.62 7.65 14.05
CA LEU A 129 0.22 8.05 12.93
C LEU A 129 -0.13 9.47 12.43
N ASN A 130 -1.41 9.76 12.20
CA ASN A 130 -1.80 11.09 11.72
C ASN A 130 -1.56 12.17 12.78
N SER A 131 -1.72 11.86 14.08
CA SER A 131 -1.33 12.77 15.16
C SER A 131 0.16 13.09 15.14
N ALA A 132 1.01 12.07 14.95
CA ALA A 132 2.45 12.26 14.84
C ALA A 132 2.82 13.11 13.62
N LEU A 133 2.18 12.84 12.47
CA LEU A 133 2.39 13.62 11.24
C LEU A 133 1.93 15.07 11.39
N LEU A 134 0.77 15.31 12.01
CA LEU A 134 0.24 16.65 12.26
C LEU A 134 1.21 17.45 13.14
N LEU A 135 1.71 16.86 14.22
CA LEU A 135 2.70 17.51 15.09
C LEU A 135 4.04 17.72 14.39
N GLY A 136 4.49 16.77 13.56
CA GLY A 136 5.70 16.93 12.75
C GLY A 136 5.59 18.05 11.72
N PHE A 137 4.39 18.27 11.15
CA PHE A 137 4.13 19.32 10.17
C PHE A 137 3.88 20.69 10.82
N ALA A 138 3.00 20.75 11.81
CA ALA A 138 2.60 21.98 12.48
C ALA A 138 3.64 22.47 13.50
N GLY A 139 4.52 21.59 13.97
CA GLY A 139 5.45 21.85 15.06
C GLY A 139 4.71 22.02 16.38
N ASP A 140 5.10 23.02 17.16
CA ASP A 140 4.38 23.40 18.37
C ASP A 140 3.05 24.06 18.02
N ILE A 141 1.94 23.37 18.30
CA ILE A 141 0.58 23.87 18.04
C ILE A 141 0.21 25.02 18.97
N SER A 142 0.86 25.16 20.13
CA SER A 142 0.59 26.25 21.06
C SER A 142 1.00 27.64 20.52
N ARG A 143 1.79 27.68 19.43
CA ARG A 143 2.16 28.93 18.74
C ARG A 143 1.00 29.60 18.00
N PHE A 144 -0.12 28.90 17.82
CA PHE A 144 -1.30 29.42 17.14
C PHE A 144 -2.32 29.89 18.18
N ASP A 145 -2.69 31.17 18.15
CA ASP A 145 -3.66 31.75 19.10
C ASP A 145 -5.06 31.15 18.93
N ASN A 146 -5.39 30.70 17.72
CA ASN A 146 -6.68 30.11 17.40
C ASN A 146 -6.59 29.18 16.17
N TYR A 147 -7.63 28.36 15.99
CA TYR A 147 -7.72 27.39 14.90
C TYR A 147 -7.66 28.02 13.50
N LYS A 148 -8.03 29.31 13.33
CA LYS A 148 -7.97 29.97 12.02
C LYS A 148 -6.53 30.17 11.58
N GLN A 149 -5.64 30.57 12.49
CA GLN A 149 -4.22 30.70 12.19
C GLN A 149 -3.61 29.34 11.78
N LEU A 150 -3.98 28.25 12.47
CA LEU A 150 -3.59 26.91 12.06
C LEU A 150 -4.13 26.54 10.68
N ASN A 151 -5.40 26.82 10.39
CA ASN A 151 -6.00 26.57 9.07
C ASN A 151 -5.28 27.33 7.95
N VAL A 152 -4.92 28.59 8.18
CA VAL A 152 -4.14 29.41 7.24
C VAL A 152 -2.74 28.80 7.03
N PHE A 153 -2.07 28.36 8.11
CA PHE A 153 -0.77 27.70 8.02
C PHE A 153 -0.82 26.38 7.22
N LEU A 154 -1.88 25.60 7.42
CA LEU A 154 -2.12 24.35 6.69
C LEU A 154 -2.65 24.57 5.25
N GLY A 155 -2.94 25.82 4.85
CA GLY A 155 -3.51 26.13 3.54
C GLY A 155 -4.96 25.66 3.37
N LEU A 156 -5.69 25.42 4.47
CA LEU A 156 -7.08 24.95 4.47
C LEU A 156 -8.10 26.09 4.43
N ASP A 157 -7.68 27.33 4.67
CA ASP A 157 -8.57 28.49 4.56
C ASP A 157 -8.70 28.94 3.09
N LEU A 158 -9.87 28.71 2.49
CA LEU A 158 -10.21 29.12 1.13
C LEU A 158 -10.70 30.58 1.04
N ASN A 159 -10.84 31.27 2.17
CA ASN A 159 -11.31 32.64 2.17
C ASN A 159 -10.22 33.60 1.67
N ARG A 160 -10.14 33.74 0.34
CA ARG A 160 -9.63 34.96 -0.27
C ARG A 160 -10.58 36.09 0.08
N TYR A 161 -10.29 36.81 1.16
CA TYR A 161 -10.75 38.18 1.27
C TYR A 161 -10.04 38.99 0.17
N GLN A 162 -10.61 39.00 -1.04
CA GLN A 162 -10.37 40.09 -1.97
C GLN A 162 -11.00 41.31 -1.32
N SER A 163 -10.18 42.12 -0.67
CA SER A 163 -10.52 43.48 -0.28
C SER A 163 -10.67 44.34 -1.54
N GLY A 164 -11.69 44.07 -2.34
CA GLY A 164 -12.20 44.96 -3.37
C GLY A 164 -13.30 45.81 -2.77
N LYS A 165 -12.92 46.85 -2.02
CA LYS A 165 -13.75 48.06 -1.96
C LYS A 165 -13.39 48.83 -3.23
N TYR A 166 -14.34 48.98 -4.15
CA TYR A 166 -14.80 50.21 -4.81
C TYR A 166 -15.86 49.82 -5.84
#